data_AF-A0A0C3BRJ4-F1
#
_entry.id   AF-A0A0C3BRJ4-F1
#
_cell.length_a   1.000
_cell.length_b   1.000
_cell.length_c   1.000
_cell.angle_alpha   90.00
_cell.angle_beta   90.00
_cell.angle_gamma   90.00
#
_symmetry.space_group_name_H-M   'P 1'
#
loop_
_entity.id
_entity.type
_entity.pdbx_description
1 polymer ?
#
loop_
_entity_poly.entity_id
_entity_poly.type
_entity_poly.pdbx_seq_one_letter_code
_entity_poly.pdbx_strand_id
1 'polypeptide(L)'
;MVIVHNIIIRGLNSIYVQAPRVKPGDYADFIGYCLCFSGVLHSHHHGEESIIFPGIEEGSGVKGIMDVNRVQHEEFTPGLEAYTTYLIESKNDPSTFSGTRLCSIIDSFAPLLLMHLSAEIPTLLSLSKFDDKIDIEKLWEKEAKMAASTTDKTTALVFFFLNCDVTFEGGQWAAWLPMPGPIKWIFKNICTWPNRAYWKFASCNRNGNPQNLYPIESLG
;
A
#
# COMPACT_ATOMS: atom_id res chain seq x y z
N MET A 1 9.84 3.19 -6.09
CA MET A 1 9.83 3.04 -4.62
C MET A 1 9.09 4.15 -3.88
N VAL A 2 9.58 5.40 -3.89
CA VAL A 2 8.96 6.52 -3.14
C VAL A 2 7.45 6.67 -3.37
N ILE A 3 6.99 6.57 -4.62
CA ILE A 3 5.56 6.69 -4.93
C ILE A 3 4.73 5.57 -4.30
N VAL A 4 5.22 4.33 -4.32
CA VAL A 4 4.55 3.18 -3.69
C VAL A 4 4.53 3.33 -2.18
N HIS A 5 5.65 3.75 -1.57
CA HIS A 5 5.73 3.99 -0.12
C HIS A 5 4.75 5.08 0.32
N ASN A 6 4.61 6.15 -0.46
CA ASN A 6 3.63 7.20 -0.19
C ASN A 6 2.19 6.64 -0.24
N ILE A 7 1.87 5.76 -1.21
CA ILE A 7 0.55 5.09 -1.28
C ILE A 7 0.28 4.27 -0.02
N ILE A 8 1.27 3.47 0.42
CA ILE A 8 1.18 2.65 1.64
C ILE A 8 0.92 3.55 2.86
N ILE A 9 1.74 4.59 3.04
CA ILE A 9 1.65 5.53 4.16
C ILE A 9 0.29 6.25 4.18
N ARG A 10 -0.15 6.78 3.03
CA ARG A 10 -1.45 7.45 2.92
C ARG A 10 -2.62 6.50 3.18
N GLY A 11 -2.53 5.27 2.67
CA GLY A 11 -3.49 4.21 2.94
C GLY A 11 -3.59 3.93 4.44
N LEU A 12 -2.47 3.70 5.11
CA LEU A 12 -2.43 3.44 6.55
C LEU A 12 -2.94 4.63 7.37
N ASN A 13 -2.54 5.85 7.02
CA ASN A 13 -3.01 7.07 7.68
C ASN A 13 -4.53 7.23 7.53
N SER A 14 -5.08 6.94 6.34
CA SER A 14 -6.52 6.99 6.12
C SER A 14 -7.25 6.02 7.06
N ILE A 15 -6.70 4.83 7.27
CA ILE A 15 -7.28 3.83 8.19
C ILE A 15 -7.17 4.32 9.63
N TYR A 16 -5.97 4.70 10.06
CA TYR A 16 -5.69 5.09 11.44
C TYR A 16 -6.56 6.27 11.90
N VAL A 17 -6.72 7.29 11.05
CA VAL A 17 -7.53 8.48 11.37
C VAL A 17 -9.02 8.14 11.41
N GLN A 18 -9.51 7.32 10.48
CA GLN A 18 -10.96 7.07 10.37
C GLN A 18 -11.45 6.01 11.35
N ALA A 19 -10.62 5.01 11.69
CA ALA A 19 -11.04 3.81 12.43
C ALA A 19 -11.87 4.11 13.70
N PRO A 20 -11.47 5.04 14.60
CA PRO A 20 -12.25 5.33 15.82
C PRO A 20 -13.58 6.06 15.57
N ARG A 21 -13.78 6.60 14.36
CA ARG A 21 -14.91 7.47 13.98
C ARG A 21 -15.91 6.78 13.05
N VAL A 22 -15.59 5.59 12.54
CA VAL A 22 -16.50 4.83 11.67
C VAL A 22 -17.77 4.48 12.44
N LYS A 23 -18.92 4.62 11.79
CA LYS A 23 -20.22 4.27 12.39
C LYS A 23 -20.47 2.76 12.26
N PRO A 24 -21.23 2.13 13.17
CA PRO A 24 -21.51 0.69 13.09
C PRO A 24 -22.07 0.20 11.76
N GLY A 25 -22.92 1.00 11.10
CA GLY A 25 -23.47 0.68 9.78
C GLY A 25 -22.43 0.64 8.65
N ASP A 26 -21.24 1.18 8.88
CA ASP A 26 -20.14 1.27 7.92
C ASP A 26 -18.99 0.27 8.22
N TYR A 27 -19.10 -0.53 9.29
CA TYR A 27 -18.03 -1.42 9.73
C TYR A 27 -17.63 -2.45 8.69
N ALA A 28 -18.59 -3.14 8.06
CA ALA A 28 -18.30 -4.14 7.05
C ALA A 28 -17.49 -3.55 5.86
N ASP A 29 -17.88 -2.36 5.40
CA ASP A 29 -17.19 -1.67 4.32
C ASP A 29 -15.79 -1.20 4.74
N PHE A 30 -15.65 -0.70 5.97
CA PHE A 30 -14.37 -0.24 6.48
C PHE A 30 -13.39 -1.39 6.69
N ILE A 31 -13.85 -2.53 7.23
CA ILE A 31 -13.04 -3.75 7.36
C ILE A 31 -12.56 -4.21 5.98
N GLY A 32 -13.45 -4.21 4.97
CA GLY A 32 -13.09 -4.54 3.60
C GLY A 32 -12.02 -3.61 3.03
N TYR A 33 -12.14 -2.30 3.24
CA TYR A 33 -11.12 -1.32 2.88
C TYR A 33 -9.77 -1.58 3.59
N CYS A 34 -9.81 -1.87 4.89
CA CYS A 34 -8.63 -2.18 5.69
C CYS A 34 -7.92 -3.46 5.24
N LEU A 35 -8.65 -4.49 4.80
CA LEU A 35 -8.07 -5.71 4.24
C LEU A 35 -7.41 -5.47 2.88
N CYS A 36 -7.89 -4.49 2.10
CA CYS A 36 -7.22 -4.10 0.86
C CYS A 36 -5.81 -3.52 1.12
N PHE A 37 -5.62 -2.78 2.22
CA PHE A 37 -4.29 -2.30 2.64
C PHE A 37 -3.33 -3.46 2.90
N SER A 38 -3.76 -4.48 3.66
CA SER A 38 -2.96 -5.69 3.91
C SER A 38 -2.57 -6.37 2.60
N GLY A 39 -3.52 -6.53 1.66
CA GLY A 39 -3.24 -7.08 0.34
C GLY A 39 -2.20 -6.28 -0.47
N VAL A 40 -2.25 -4.95 -0.43
CA VAL A 40 -1.26 -4.08 -1.10
C VAL A 40 0.12 -4.23 -0.45
N LEU A 41 0.19 -4.19 0.88
CA LEU A 41 1.46 -4.27 1.60
C LEU A 41 2.12 -5.64 1.41
N HIS A 42 1.36 -6.73 1.45
CA HIS A 42 1.87 -8.07 1.15
C HIS A 42 2.34 -8.19 -0.30
N SER A 43 1.60 -7.65 -1.27
CA SER A 43 2.04 -7.67 -2.69
C SER A 43 3.36 -6.92 -2.88
N HIS A 44 3.52 -5.76 -2.22
CA HIS A 44 4.72 -4.93 -2.29
C HIS A 44 5.96 -5.69 -1.79
N HIS A 45 5.94 -6.17 -0.54
CA HIS A 45 7.09 -6.91 0.01
C HIS A 45 7.34 -8.24 -0.71
N HIS A 46 6.29 -8.93 -1.16
CA HIS A 46 6.46 -10.14 -1.95
C HIS A 46 7.19 -9.85 -3.26
N GLY A 47 6.85 -8.75 -3.95
CA GLY A 47 7.54 -8.30 -5.15
C GLY A 47 9.00 -7.99 -4.88
N GLU A 48 9.30 -7.31 -3.78
CA GLU A 48 10.67 -7.02 -3.37
C GLU A 48 11.48 -8.29 -3.13
N GLU A 49 10.98 -9.20 -2.30
CA GLU A 49 11.72 -10.39 -1.90
C GLU A 49 11.84 -11.46 -2.99
N SER A 50 10.88 -11.51 -3.92
CA SER A 50 10.87 -12.51 -5.00
C SER A 50 11.50 -12.01 -6.30
N ILE A 51 11.59 -10.70 -6.50
CA ILE A 51 12.05 -10.11 -7.76
C ILE A 51 13.17 -9.09 -7.53
N ILE A 52 12.93 -8.04 -6.73
CA ILE A 52 13.84 -6.91 -6.64
C ILE A 52 15.14 -7.29 -5.92
N PHE A 53 15.05 -7.82 -4.70
CA PHE A 53 16.22 -8.15 -3.89
C PHE A 53 17.09 -9.22 -4.54
N PRO A 54 16.55 -10.35 -5.04
CA PRO A 54 17.36 -11.34 -5.75
C PRO A 54 18.01 -10.76 -7.03
N GLY A 55 17.29 -9.92 -7.77
CA GLY A 55 17.81 -9.28 -8.97
C GLY A 55 18.95 -8.30 -8.70
N ILE A 56 18.87 -7.56 -7.59
CA ILE A 56 19.95 -6.67 -7.10
C ILE A 56 21.17 -7.50 -6.70
N GLU A 57 20.99 -8.61 -5.98
CA GLU A 57 22.10 -9.50 -5.61
C GLU A 57 22.79 -10.11 -6.83
N GLU A 58 22.00 -10.61 -7.79
CA GLU A 58 22.51 -11.18 -9.04
C GLU A 58 23.30 -10.14 -9.85
N GLY A 59 22.73 -8.95 -10.06
CA GLY A 59 23.37 -7.88 -10.83
C GLY A 59 24.61 -7.30 -10.12
N SER A 60 24.55 -7.08 -8.81
CA SER A 60 25.70 -6.56 -8.05
C SER A 60 26.82 -7.60 -7.87
N GLY A 61 26.49 -8.89 -7.87
CA GLY A 61 27.37 -9.98 -7.46
C GLY A 61 27.67 -10.00 -5.96
N VAL A 62 26.95 -9.23 -5.15
CA VAL A 62 27.13 -9.12 -3.70
C VAL A 62 25.98 -9.80 -2.99
N LYS A 63 26.24 -11.00 -2.47
CA LYS A 63 25.27 -11.75 -1.69
C LYS A 63 24.91 -11.01 -0.40
N GLY A 64 23.61 -10.97 -0.06
CA GLY A 64 23.10 -10.36 1.16
C GLY A 64 23.10 -8.84 1.16
N ILE A 65 23.31 -8.20 0.00
CA ILE A 65 23.34 -6.72 -0.08
C ILE A 65 21.99 -6.08 0.33
N MET A 66 20.89 -6.85 0.28
CA MET A 66 19.55 -6.43 0.68
C MET A 66 19.08 -7.09 1.99
N ASP A 67 19.96 -7.80 2.73
CA ASP A 67 19.56 -8.52 3.95
C ASP A 67 19.01 -7.59 5.04
N VAL A 68 19.51 -6.36 5.13
CA VAL A 68 18.98 -5.36 6.07
C VAL A 68 17.51 -5.08 5.80
N ASN A 69 17.12 -4.93 4.53
CA ASN A 69 15.71 -4.69 4.15
C ASN A 69 14.85 -5.91 4.46
N ARG A 70 15.36 -7.13 4.20
CA ARG A 70 14.66 -8.37 4.54
C ARG A 70 14.43 -8.52 6.05
N VAL A 71 15.44 -8.26 6.87
CA VAL A 71 15.31 -8.30 8.34
C VAL A 71 14.27 -7.27 8.79
N GLN A 72 14.28 -6.07 8.22
CA GLN A 72 13.27 -5.05 8.53
C GLN A 72 11.84 -5.49 8.15
N HIS A 73 11.66 -6.26 7.07
CA HIS A 73 10.36 -6.88 6.78
C HIS A 73 9.91 -7.83 7.88
N GLU A 74 10.82 -8.70 8.34
CA GLU A 74 10.55 -9.67 9.41
C GLU A 74 10.15 -8.97 10.72
N GLU A 75 10.74 -7.81 11.03
CA GLU A 75 10.47 -7.07 12.26
C GLU A 75 9.02 -6.56 12.39
N PHE A 76 8.41 -6.02 11.32
CA PHE A 76 7.02 -5.55 11.39
C PHE A 76 5.98 -6.63 11.03
N THR A 77 6.40 -7.74 10.44
CA THR A 77 5.50 -8.80 9.95
C THR A 77 4.53 -9.32 11.01
N PRO A 78 4.96 -9.63 12.27
CA PRO A 78 4.04 -10.13 13.29
C PRO A 78 2.85 -9.19 13.57
N GLY A 79 3.07 -7.88 13.57
CA GLY A 79 1.98 -6.93 13.79
C GLY A 79 1.09 -6.74 12.55
N LEU A 80 1.62 -6.89 11.34
CA LEU A 80 0.82 -6.95 10.11
C LEU A 80 -0.06 -8.22 10.05
N GLU A 81 0.45 -9.35 10.54
CA GLU A 81 -0.33 -10.59 10.68
C GLU A 81 -1.45 -10.43 11.72
N ALA A 82 -1.16 -9.81 12.86
CA ALA A 82 -2.16 -9.48 13.87
C ALA A 82 -3.26 -8.54 13.31
N TYR A 83 -2.86 -7.53 12.53
CA TYR A 83 -3.77 -6.63 11.82
C TYR A 83 -4.71 -7.40 10.87
N THR A 84 -4.13 -8.28 10.05
CA THR A 84 -4.89 -9.05 9.06
C THR A 84 -5.82 -10.05 9.74
N THR A 85 -5.35 -10.74 10.77
CA THR A 85 -6.14 -11.70 11.56
C THR A 85 -7.34 -11.03 12.21
N TYR A 86 -7.12 -9.92 12.91
CA TYR A 86 -8.18 -9.17 13.57
C TYR A 86 -9.27 -8.71 12.60
N LEU A 87 -8.89 -8.26 11.40
CA LEU A 87 -9.83 -7.83 10.37
C LEU A 87 -10.58 -9.00 9.73
N ILE A 88 -9.95 -10.15 9.54
CA ILE A 88 -10.63 -11.37 9.05
C ILE A 88 -11.66 -11.84 10.07
N GLU A 89 -11.32 -11.86 11.35
CA GLU A 89 -12.24 -12.20 12.44
C GLU A 89 -13.41 -11.21 12.49
N SER A 90 -13.11 -9.92 12.46
CA SER A 90 -14.12 -8.84 12.44
C SER A 90 -14.99 -8.89 11.18
N LYS A 91 -14.47 -9.38 10.04
CA LYS A 91 -15.27 -9.52 8.81
C LYS A 91 -16.38 -10.57 8.95
N ASN A 92 -16.15 -11.61 9.75
CA ASN A 92 -17.15 -12.66 10.00
C ASN A 92 -18.29 -12.16 10.90
N ASP A 93 -17.99 -11.24 11.82
CA ASP A 93 -18.97 -10.53 12.62
C ASP A 93 -18.58 -9.04 12.78
N PRO A 94 -19.02 -8.17 11.86
CA PRO A 94 -18.66 -6.75 11.88
C PRO A 94 -19.01 -6.02 13.18
N SER A 95 -19.97 -6.53 13.97
CA SER A 95 -20.34 -5.92 15.25
C SER A 95 -19.23 -6.00 16.30
N THR A 96 -18.26 -6.90 16.11
CA THR A 96 -17.07 -7.04 16.96
C THR A 96 -15.96 -6.04 16.64
N PHE A 97 -16.12 -5.28 15.55
CA PHE A 97 -15.13 -4.29 15.15
C PHE A 97 -15.00 -3.15 16.18
N SER A 98 -13.75 -2.79 16.45
CA SER A 98 -13.35 -1.74 17.37
C SER A 98 -12.23 -0.94 16.71
N GLY A 99 -12.54 0.30 16.34
CA GLY A 99 -11.55 1.19 15.75
C GLY A 99 -10.35 1.45 16.65
N THR A 100 -10.57 1.55 17.96
CA THR A 100 -9.49 1.72 18.95
C THR A 100 -8.59 0.48 19.02
N ARG A 101 -9.18 -0.73 18.98
CA ARG A 101 -8.41 -1.98 18.89
C ARG A 101 -7.56 -2.02 17.62
N LEU A 102 -8.14 -1.63 16.47
CA LEU A 102 -7.41 -1.56 15.20
C LEU A 102 -6.22 -0.60 15.30
N CYS A 103 -6.42 0.60 15.84
CA CYS A 103 -5.34 1.57 16.04
C CYS A 103 -4.22 1.02 16.94
N SER A 104 -4.56 0.36 18.06
CA SER A 104 -3.55 -0.26 18.93
C SER A 104 -2.75 -1.36 18.23
N ILE A 105 -3.37 -2.11 17.31
CA ILE A 105 -2.63 -3.08 16.49
C ILE A 105 -1.73 -2.34 15.50
N ILE A 106 -2.20 -1.27 14.86
CA ILE A 106 -1.38 -0.44 13.97
C ILE A 106 -0.16 0.14 14.71
N ASP A 107 -0.36 0.63 15.95
CA ASP A 107 0.73 1.17 16.78
C ASP A 107 1.83 0.13 17.05
N SER A 108 1.51 -1.17 17.01
CA SER A 108 2.49 -2.24 17.24
C SER A 108 3.46 -2.47 16.07
N PHE A 109 3.12 -2.08 14.84
CA PHE A 109 3.96 -2.35 13.65
C PHE A 109 4.28 -1.12 12.81
N ALA A 110 3.44 -0.08 12.85
CA ALA A 110 3.64 1.12 12.05
C ALA A 110 5.00 1.81 12.25
N PRO A 111 5.56 1.92 13.48
CA PRO A 111 6.89 2.50 13.65
C PRO A 111 7.99 1.74 12.89
N LEU A 112 7.96 0.41 12.94
CA LEU A 112 8.92 -0.45 12.25
C LEU A 112 8.72 -0.43 10.74
N LEU A 113 7.46 -0.46 10.27
CA LEU A 113 7.13 -0.29 8.87
C LEU A 113 7.65 1.06 8.33
N LEU A 114 7.38 2.17 9.03
CA LEU A 114 7.84 3.49 8.59
C LEU A 114 9.36 3.63 8.61
N MET A 115 10.03 2.99 9.57
CA MET A 115 11.48 2.90 9.62
C MET A 115 12.02 2.16 8.38
N HIS A 116 11.45 0.99 8.06
CA HIS A 116 11.79 0.24 6.85
C HIS A 116 11.60 1.06 5.57
N LEU A 117 10.39 1.60 5.35
CA LEU A 117 10.05 2.37 4.14
C LEU A 117 10.96 3.59 3.94
N SER A 118 11.49 4.15 5.02
CA SER A 118 12.43 5.27 5.00
C SER A 118 13.88 4.82 4.79
N ALA A 119 14.29 3.75 5.45
CA ALA A 119 15.65 3.22 5.41
C ALA A 119 15.99 2.53 4.08
N GLU A 120 15.00 1.99 3.40
CA GLU A 120 15.20 1.37 2.09
C GLU A 120 15.67 2.37 1.03
N ILE A 121 15.14 3.60 1.04
CA ILE A 121 15.47 4.62 0.03
C ILE A 121 16.98 4.89 -0.06
N PRO A 122 17.70 5.22 1.03
CA PRO A 122 19.15 5.39 0.97
C PRO A 122 19.89 4.09 0.61
N THR A 123 19.40 2.91 1.01
CA THR A 123 19.98 1.62 0.59
C THR A 123 19.93 1.50 -0.93
N LEU A 124 18.76 1.74 -1.55
CA LEU A 124 18.60 1.69 -3.01
C LEU A 124 19.46 2.74 -3.72
N LEU A 125 19.55 3.97 -3.19
CA LEU A 125 20.41 5.01 -3.75
C LEU A 125 21.90 4.62 -3.70
N SER A 126 22.33 3.88 -2.67
CA SER A 126 23.70 3.41 -2.54
C SER A 126 24.12 2.39 -3.61
N LEU A 127 23.14 1.81 -4.32
CA LEU A 127 23.37 0.88 -5.43
C LEU A 127 23.83 1.58 -6.70
N SER A 128 23.86 2.92 -6.75
CA SER A 128 24.37 3.68 -7.90
C SER A 128 25.82 3.33 -8.27
N LYS A 129 26.60 2.76 -7.34
CA LYS A 129 27.94 2.21 -7.60
C LYS A 129 27.94 0.95 -8.50
N PHE A 130 26.77 0.40 -8.81
CA PHE A 130 26.53 -0.74 -9.69
C PHE A 130 25.64 -0.38 -10.89
N ASP A 131 25.53 0.89 -11.25
CA ASP A 131 24.63 1.38 -12.32
C ASP A 131 24.91 0.70 -13.68
N ASP A 132 26.15 0.26 -13.92
CA ASP A 132 26.54 -0.50 -15.11
C ASP A 132 26.17 -1.99 -15.07
N LYS A 133 25.69 -2.48 -13.92
CA LYS A 133 25.45 -3.92 -13.67
C LYS A 133 24.01 -4.25 -13.31
N ILE A 134 23.30 -3.32 -12.70
CA ILE A 134 21.92 -3.52 -12.24
C ILE A 134 20.98 -2.71 -13.11
N ASP A 135 20.22 -3.40 -13.96
CA ASP A 135 19.10 -2.81 -14.68
C ASP A 135 17.88 -2.72 -13.74
N ILE A 136 17.88 -1.70 -12.87
CA ILE A 136 16.87 -1.53 -11.83
C ILE A 136 15.48 -1.25 -12.43
N GLU A 137 15.42 -0.58 -13.58
CA GLU A 137 14.16 -0.30 -14.28
C GLU A 137 13.50 -1.59 -14.74
N LYS A 138 14.26 -2.52 -15.32
CA LYS A 138 13.75 -3.84 -15.71
C LYS A 138 13.29 -4.67 -14.53
N LEU A 139 13.95 -4.56 -13.37
CA LEU A 139 13.49 -5.22 -12.14
C LEU A 139 12.14 -4.67 -11.69
N TRP A 140 11.96 -3.34 -11.68
CA TRP A 140 10.67 -2.70 -11.37
C TRP A 140 9.59 -3.04 -12.39
N GLU A 141 9.90 -3.10 -13.69
CA GLU A 141 8.92 -3.55 -14.69
C GLU A 141 8.45 -4.99 -14.45
N LYS A 142 9.37 -5.87 -14.06
CA LYS A 142 9.06 -7.27 -13.76
C LYS A 142 8.17 -7.38 -12.52
N GLU A 143 8.49 -6.62 -11.47
CA GLU A 143 7.68 -6.52 -10.26
C GLU A 143 6.28 -5.96 -10.56
N ALA A 144 6.18 -4.85 -11.29
CA ALA A 144 4.90 -4.24 -11.64
C ALA A 144 4.02 -5.18 -12.48
N LYS A 145 4.60 -5.94 -13.43
CA LYS A 145 3.89 -6.97 -14.20
C LYS A 145 3.37 -8.09 -13.31
N MET A 146 4.19 -8.55 -12.35
CA MET A 146 3.78 -9.55 -11.37
C MET A 146 2.60 -9.01 -10.55
N ALA A 147 2.75 -7.85 -9.91
CA ALA A 147 1.73 -7.22 -9.08
C ALA A 147 0.41 -7.02 -9.85
N ALA A 148 0.45 -6.53 -11.09
CA ALA A 148 -0.75 -6.35 -11.92
C ALA A 148 -1.47 -7.67 -12.27
N SER A 149 -0.72 -8.77 -12.35
CA SER A 149 -1.26 -10.09 -12.69
C SER A 149 -1.85 -10.82 -11.48
N THR A 150 -1.23 -10.69 -10.30
CA THR A 150 -1.57 -11.44 -9.09
C THR A 150 -2.51 -10.67 -8.16
N THR A 151 -2.49 -9.34 -8.19
CA THR A 151 -3.32 -8.51 -7.30
C THR A 151 -4.77 -8.48 -7.79
N ASP A 152 -5.72 -8.62 -6.85
CA ASP A 152 -7.13 -8.52 -7.14
C ASP A 152 -7.50 -7.13 -7.67
N LYS A 153 -8.13 -7.13 -8.85
CA LYS A 153 -8.38 -5.93 -9.66
C LYS A 153 -9.56 -5.11 -9.15
N THR A 154 -10.29 -5.59 -8.16
CA THR A 154 -11.51 -4.96 -7.60
C THR A 154 -11.37 -4.57 -6.14
N THR A 155 -10.24 -4.91 -5.51
CA THR A 155 -9.93 -4.65 -4.09
C THR A 155 -8.57 -3.98 -3.96
N ALA A 156 -7.50 -4.74 -3.71
CA ALA A 156 -6.16 -4.22 -3.42
C ALA A 156 -5.62 -3.28 -4.51
N LEU A 157 -5.81 -3.61 -5.80
CA LEU A 157 -5.34 -2.73 -6.88
C LEU A 157 -6.14 -1.42 -6.96
N VAL A 158 -7.44 -1.46 -6.63
CA VAL A 158 -8.27 -0.24 -6.53
C VAL A 158 -7.86 0.60 -5.33
N PHE A 159 -7.59 -0.04 -4.19
CA PHE A 159 -7.06 0.64 -3.01
C PHE A 159 -5.75 1.37 -3.33
N PHE A 160 -4.84 0.71 -4.04
CA PHE A 160 -3.57 1.29 -4.48
C PHE A 160 -3.80 2.59 -5.29
N PHE A 161 -4.68 2.54 -6.30
CA PHE A 161 -4.97 3.72 -7.11
C PHE A 161 -5.70 4.84 -6.36
N LEU A 162 -6.62 4.50 -5.46
CA LEU A 162 -7.37 5.49 -4.68
C LEU A 162 -6.59 6.04 -3.48
N ASN A 163 -5.36 5.60 -3.27
CA ASN A 163 -4.42 6.20 -2.33
C ASN A 163 -3.17 6.79 -3.03
N CYS A 164 -3.17 6.82 -4.37
CA CYS A 164 -2.13 7.47 -5.17
C CYS A 164 -2.45 8.96 -5.37
N ASP A 165 -1.62 9.82 -4.79
CA ASP A 165 -1.72 11.28 -4.91
C ASP A 165 -1.00 11.76 -6.18
N VAL A 166 -1.76 12.16 -7.20
CA VAL A 166 -1.22 12.68 -8.47
C VAL A 166 -0.72 14.12 -8.36
N THR A 167 -0.92 14.78 -7.22
CA THR A 167 -0.46 16.15 -6.94
C THR A 167 0.86 16.19 -6.17
N PHE A 168 1.34 15.02 -5.69
CA PHE A 168 2.62 14.90 -4.99
C PHE A 168 3.77 15.50 -5.81
N GLU A 169 4.64 16.26 -5.14
CA GLU A 169 5.73 17.05 -5.76
C GLU A 169 5.26 17.91 -6.96
N GLY A 170 4.14 18.62 -6.79
CA GLY A 170 3.58 19.47 -7.84
C GLY A 170 3.06 18.68 -9.05
N GLY A 171 2.83 17.38 -8.89
CA GLY A 171 2.34 16.48 -9.95
C GLY A 171 3.42 16.00 -10.92
N GLN A 172 4.71 16.17 -10.58
CA GLN A 172 5.84 15.65 -11.37
C GLN A 172 5.70 14.15 -11.68
N TRP A 173 5.08 13.39 -10.77
CA TRP A 173 4.93 11.94 -10.86
C TRP A 173 3.53 11.48 -11.28
N ALA A 174 2.67 12.38 -11.76
CA ALA A 174 1.29 12.06 -12.13
C ALA A 174 1.16 10.98 -13.24
N ALA A 175 2.22 10.81 -14.03
CA ALA A 175 2.33 9.82 -15.11
C ALA A 175 3.21 8.60 -14.74
N TRP A 176 3.69 8.48 -13.49
CA TRP A 176 4.60 7.40 -13.06
C TRP A 176 4.01 5.99 -13.22
N LEU A 177 2.68 5.86 -13.17
CA LEU A 177 1.98 4.63 -13.56
C LEU A 177 1.56 4.75 -15.03
N PRO A 178 2.35 4.22 -16.00
CA PRO A 178 2.02 4.31 -17.42
C PRO A 178 0.87 3.35 -17.75
N MET A 179 -0.36 3.77 -17.43
CA MET A 179 -1.57 3.08 -17.87
C MET A 179 -2.12 3.73 -19.15
N PRO A 180 -2.34 2.95 -20.22
CA PRO A 180 -3.11 3.40 -21.37
C PRO A 180 -4.47 3.99 -20.94
N GLY A 181 -4.90 5.08 -21.58
CA GLY A 181 -6.14 5.78 -21.26
C GLY A 181 -7.37 4.88 -21.07
N PRO A 182 -7.63 3.89 -21.96
CA PRO A 182 -8.73 2.95 -21.79
C PRO A 182 -8.62 2.08 -20.53
N ILE A 183 -7.42 1.60 -20.19
CA ILE A 183 -7.16 0.80 -18.98
C ILE A 183 -7.41 1.67 -17.74
N LYS A 184 -6.88 2.90 -17.73
CA LYS A 184 -7.12 3.86 -16.65
C LYS A 184 -8.62 4.14 -16.47
N TRP A 185 -9.38 4.24 -17.56
CA TRP A 185 -10.83 4.44 -17.50
C TRP A 185 -11.57 3.22 -16.92
N ILE A 186 -11.20 1.99 -17.33
CA ILE A 186 -11.77 0.74 -16.79
C ILE A 186 -11.54 0.68 -15.28
N PHE A 187 -10.32 0.95 -14.81
CA PHE A 187 -10.02 0.94 -13.38
C PHE A 187 -10.87 1.94 -12.60
N LYS A 188 -10.95 3.18 -13.10
CA LYS A 188 -11.71 4.26 -12.42
C LYS A 188 -13.21 3.98 -12.33
N ASN A 189 -13.79 3.34 -13.34
CA ASN A 189 -15.25 3.27 -13.49
C ASN A 189 -15.84 1.86 -13.27
N ILE A 190 -15.12 0.81 -13.65
CA ILE A 190 -15.62 -0.57 -13.61
C ILE A 190 -15.04 -1.30 -12.40
N CYS A 191 -13.72 -1.29 -12.22
CA CYS A 191 -13.06 -2.00 -11.12
C CYS A 191 -13.46 -1.48 -9.73
N THR A 192 -13.86 -0.20 -9.64
CA THR A 192 -14.34 0.39 -8.38
C THR A 192 -15.77 -0.04 -8.01
N TRP A 193 -16.53 -0.62 -8.93
CA TRP A 193 -17.97 -0.88 -8.74
C TRP A 193 -18.30 -1.98 -7.72
N PRO A 194 -17.63 -3.16 -7.72
CA PRO A 194 -17.95 -4.27 -6.82
C PRO A 194 -17.89 -3.90 -5.33
N ASN A 195 -16.91 -3.08 -4.95
CA ASN A 195 -16.67 -2.64 -3.56
C ASN A 195 -16.87 -1.13 -3.38
N ARG A 196 -17.82 -0.53 -4.11
CA ARG A 196 -17.98 0.93 -4.19
C ARG A 196 -18.07 1.65 -2.85
N ALA A 197 -18.59 0.98 -1.82
CA ALA A 197 -18.77 1.54 -0.49
C ALA A 197 -17.48 1.64 0.32
N TYR A 198 -16.44 0.86 -0.03
CA TYR A 198 -15.12 0.92 0.60
C TYR A 198 -14.42 2.25 0.25
N TRP A 199 -14.66 2.74 -0.96
CA TRP A 199 -13.87 3.82 -1.55
C TRP A 199 -14.14 5.20 -0.96
N LYS A 200 -15.16 5.34 -0.11
CA LYS A 200 -15.37 6.57 0.67
C LYS A 200 -14.29 6.80 1.73
N PHE A 201 -13.55 5.75 2.10
CA PHE A 201 -12.46 5.82 3.09
C PHE A 201 -11.09 6.12 2.47
N ALA A 202 -11.00 6.20 1.13
CA ALA A 202 -9.73 6.39 0.44
C ALA A 202 -9.17 7.81 0.61
N SER A 203 -7.84 7.96 0.62
CA SER A 203 -7.19 9.27 0.79
C SER A 203 -7.22 10.15 -0.47
N CYS A 204 -7.50 9.56 -1.64
CA CYS A 204 -7.65 10.27 -2.90
C CYS A 204 -8.97 9.90 -3.59
N ASN A 205 -9.52 10.84 -4.36
CA ASN A 205 -10.67 10.58 -5.21
C ASN A 205 -10.26 9.79 -6.48
N ARG A 206 -11.24 9.44 -7.32
CA ARG A 206 -11.02 8.70 -8.59
C ARG A 206 -10.09 9.40 -9.59
N ASN A 207 -9.82 10.70 -9.41
CA ASN A 207 -8.88 11.44 -10.23
C ASN A 207 -7.46 11.43 -9.67
N GLY A 208 -7.25 10.88 -8.47
CA GLY A 208 -5.97 10.86 -7.78
C GLY A 208 -5.70 12.13 -6.97
N ASN A 209 -6.67 13.04 -6.87
CA ASN A 209 -6.53 14.23 -6.04
C ASN A 209 -6.85 13.87 -4.57
N PRO A 210 -6.09 14.38 -3.60
CA PRO A 210 -6.41 14.24 -2.19
C PRO A 210 -7.84 14.65 -1.88
N GLN A 211 -8.48 13.96 -0.94
CA GLN A 211 -9.83 14.28 -0.48
C GLN A 211 -9.92 14.24 1.05
N ASN A 212 -10.94 14.91 1.59
CA ASN A 212 -11.25 14.83 3.01
C ASN A 212 -11.67 13.39 3.38
N LEU A 213 -11.21 12.93 4.54
CA LEU A 213 -11.52 11.60 5.05
C LEU A 213 -12.91 11.57 5.71
N TYR A 214 -13.57 10.42 5.65
CA TYR A 214 -14.89 10.19 6.23
C TYR A 214 -14.79 9.62 7.67
N PRO A 215 -15.67 9.99 8.61
CA PRO A 215 -16.72 10.99 8.46
C PRO A 215 -16.15 12.40 8.43
N ILE A 216 -16.71 13.23 7.53
CA ILE A 216 -16.45 14.67 7.57
C ILE A 216 -17.13 15.16 8.85
N GLU A 217 -16.34 15.45 9.88
CA GLU A 217 -16.84 16.27 10.99
C GLU A 217 -17.28 17.59 10.37
N SER A 218 -18.58 17.91 10.44
CA SER A 218 -19.00 19.28 10.26
C SER A 218 -18.19 20.09 11.27
N LEU A 219 -17.36 21.02 10.79
CA LEU A 219 -16.74 22.03 11.64
C LEU A 219 -17.87 22.66 12.46
N GLY A 220 -17.97 22.28 13.72
CA GLY A 220 -18.86 22.85 14.71
C GLY A 220 -18.19 24.03 15.38
#